data_AF-A0A6G1X6Y4-F1
#
_entry.id   AF-A0A6G1X6Y4-F1
#
_cell.length_a   1.000
_cell.length_b   1.000
_cell.length_c   1.000
_cell.angle_alpha   90.00
_cell.angle_beta   90.00
_cell.angle_gamma   90.00
#
_symmetry.space_group_name_H-M   'P 1'
#
loop_
_entity.id
_entity.type
_entity.pdbx_description
1 polymer ?
#
loop_
_entity_poly.entity_id
_entity_poly.type
_entity_poly.pdbx_seq_one_letter_code
_entity_poly.pdbx_strand_id
1 'polypeptide(L)'
;MKPWLRKLSVVLVTVLTLGIYTPPITLDTDASAESNEITSSKAKVNDESTIVNENPVIVDDDIQEDESSEDTAVESIKELAKAQAITKLGPKILTQVEDEFTNYILPNIEQVLTSIITEMGEEDAHYFGITEETTAGYGERIFDLYDVRTNQDIARFHVRRENRPQEGFWFNFHYHLQKDNFQKHYNLGDIYYDKNTPPKWMS
;
A
#
# COMPACT_ATOMS: atom_id res chain seq x y z
N MET A 1 -4.06 -2.78 59.92
CA MET A 1 -3.41 -3.15 58.63
C MET A 1 -2.49 -2.01 58.21
N LYS A 2 -1.21 -2.26 57.93
CA LYS A 2 -0.24 -1.20 57.56
C LYS A 2 -0.78 -0.41 56.36
N PRO A 3 -0.83 0.94 56.40
CA PRO A 3 -1.43 1.77 55.35
C PRO A 3 -0.73 1.60 53.99
N TRP A 4 0.49 1.09 54.01
CA TRP A 4 1.28 0.77 52.82
C TRP A 4 0.70 -0.39 52.00
N LEU A 5 0.13 -1.41 52.65
CA LEU A 5 -0.46 -2.56 51.95
C LEU A 5 -1.76 -2.20 51.22
N ARG A 6 -2.50 -1.20 51.73
CA ARG A 6 -3.70 -0.67 51.06
C ARG A 6 -3.35 0.04 49.75
N LYS A 7 -2.23 0.77 49.70
CA LYS A 7 -1.80 1.49 48.50
C LYS A 7 -1.41 0.52 47.37
N LEU A 8 -0.75 -0.59 47.70
CA LEU A 8 -0.37 -1.62 46.72
C LEU A 8 -1.62 -2.29 46.10
N SER A 9 -2.64 -2.57 46.91
CA SER A 9 -3.86 -3.23 46.44
C SER A 9 -4.65 -2.35 45.45
N VAL A 10 -4.69 -1.03 45.67
CA VAL A 10 -5.41 -0.11 44.77
C VAL A 10 -4.74 -0.04 43.41
N VAL A 11 -3.40 0.06 43.36
CA VAL A 11 -2.64 0.10 42.10
C VAL A 11 -2.82 -1.20 41.31
N LEU A 12 -2.75 -2.36 41.98
CA LEU A 12 -2.90 -3.66 41.34
C LEU A 12 -4.30 -3.85 40.73
N VAL A 13 -5.35 -3.47 41.46
CA VAL A 13 -6.72 -3.51 40.95
C VAL A 13 -6.88 -2.60 39.73
N THR A 14 -6.33 -1.37 39.77
CA THR A 14 -6.43 -0.45 38.63
C THR A 14 -5.78 -1.00 37.36
N VAL A 15 -4.58 -1.59 37.45
CA VAL A 15 -3.89 -2.16 36.28
C VAL A 15 -4.64 -3.37 35.73
N LEU A 16 -5.21 -4.22 36.60
CA LEU A 16 -6.03 -5.36 36.18
C LEU A 16 -7.34 -4.93 35.49
N THR A 17 -7.96 -3.84 35.94
CA THR A 17 -9.22 -3.36 35.34
C THR A 17 -9.02 -2.52 34.07
N LEU A 18 -7.87 -1.84 33.91
CA LEU A 18 -7.63 -0.94 32.76
C LEU A 18 -7.41 -1.67 31.42
N GLY A 19 -7.27 -3.00 31.42
CA GLY A 19 -7.06 -3.79 30.18
C GLY A 19 -8.12 -4.85 29.88
N ILE A 20 -9.10 -5.08 30.77
CA ILE A 20 -10.04 -6.22 30.67
C ILE A 20 -11.46 -5.79 30.31
N TYR A 21 -11.78 -4.49 30.36
CA TYR A 21 -13.12 -4.00 30.03
C TYR A 21 -13.15 -3.31 28.66
N THR A 22 -13.31 -4.10 27.60
CA THR A 22 -13.78 -3.60 26.31
C THR A 22 -15.32 -3.62 26.35
N PRO A 23 -16.00 -2.46 26.30
CA PRO A 23 -17.46 -2.46 26.27
C PRO A 23 -17.95 -3.16 24.98
N PRO A 24 -18.97 -4.02 25.07
CA PRO A 24 -19.59 -4.56 23.87
C PRO A 24 -20.15 -3.41 23.05
N ILE A 25 -19.74 -3.32 21.78
CA ILE A 25 -20.30 -2.37 20.83
C ILE A 25 -21.70 -2.88 20.48
N THR A 26 -22.72 -2.45 21.21
CA THR A 26 -24.10 -2.60 20.76
C THR A 26 -24.33 -1.57 19.67
N LEU A 27 -24.41 -2.02 18.42
CA LEU A 27 -24.93 -1.21 17.33
C LEU A 27 -26.44 -1.06 17.55
N ASP A 28 -26.83 -0.11 18.38
CA ASP A 28 -28.20 0.37 18.46
C ASP A 28 -28.44 1.30 17.27
N THR A 29 -28.81 0.71 16.14
CA THR A 29 -29.43 1.44 15.02
C THR A 29 -30.82 1.88 15.41
N ASP A 30 -30.92 2.98 16.15
CA ASP A 30 -32.13 3.80 16.20
C ASP A 30 -32.18 4.68 14.95
N ALA A 31 -32.51 4.06 13.82
CA ALA A 31 -33.05 4.75 12.66
C ALA A 31 -34.55 4.51 12.64
N SER A 32 -35.27 5.53 13.08
CA SER A 32 -36.73 5.59 13.05
C SER A 32 -37.26 5.34 11.62
N ALA A 33 -38.10 4.31 11.52
CA ALA A 33 -39.27 4.16 10.66
C ALA A 33 -39.29 4.85 9.27
N GLU A 34 -39.29 4.05 8.19
CA GLU A 34 -40.48 3.93 7.31
C GLU A 34 -40.37 2.76 6.31
N SER A 35 -41.41 1.91 6.32
CA SER A 35 -41.97 1.07 5.25
C SER A 35 -41.07 0.54 4.12
N ASN A 36 -40.92 -0.78 4.03
CA ASN A 36 -41.74 -1.59 3.12
C ASN A 36 -41.41 -3.09 3.25
N GLU A 37 -42.47 -3.89 3.16
CA GLU A 37 -42.48 -5.34 3.01
C GLU A 37 -41.53 -5.80 1.89
N ILE A 38 -40.87 -6.95 2.05
CA ILE A 38 -41.15 -8.18 1.28
C ILE A 38 -40.62 -9.38 2.08
N THR A 39 -41.48 -10.37 2.26
CA THR A 39 -41.25 -11.68 2.84
C THR A 39 -40.46 -12.60 1.92
N SER A 40 -39.43 -13.31 2.41
CA SER A 40 -39.12 -14.68 1.94
C SER A 40 -38.15 -15.43 2.89
N SER A 41 -38.72 -16.33 3.68
CA SER A 41 -38.32 -17.73 3.88
C SER A 41 -36.83 -18.14 3.95
N LYS A 42 -36.39 -18.39 5.20
CA LYS A 42 -35.99 -19.71 5.77
C LYS A 42 -34.69 -20.43 5.31
N ALA A 43 -33.89 -20.72 6.36
CA ALA A 43 -32.97 -21.85 6.63
C ALA A 43 -31.54 -21.77 6.07
N LYS A 44 -30.52 -21.63 6.95
CA LYS A 44 -29.77 -22.68 7.72
C LYS A 44 -28.63 -23.23 6.83
N VAL A 45 -27.35 -23.04 7.16
CA VAL A 45 -26.44 -23.96 7.90
C VAL A 45 -25.02 -23.35 7.69
N ASN A 46 -24.29 -22.98 8.75
CA ASN A 46 -23.06 -23.61 9.32
C ASN A 46 -21.81 -23.65 8.41
N ASP A 47 -20.66 -23.39 9.05
CA ASP A 47 -19.26 -23.57 8.59
C ASP A 47 -18.81 -22.64 7.45
N GLU A 48 -17.58 -22.13 7.37
CA GLU A 48 -16.34 -22.40 8.09
C GLU A 48 -15.44 -21.16 7.87
N SER A 49 -14.59 -20.88 8.85
CA SER A 49 -13.44 -19.99 8.74
C SER A 49 -12.59 -20.30 7.49
N THR A 50 -12.58 -19.42 6.50
CA THR A 50 -11.60 -19.47 5.43
C THR A 50 -10.38 -18.63 5.84
N ILE A 51 -9.39 -19.32 6.41
CA ILE A 51 -8.01 -18.86 6.42
C ILE A 51 -7.55 -18.88 4.96
N VAL A 52 -7.38 -17.70 4.35
CA VAL A 52 -6.80 -17.62 3.01
C VAL A 52 -5.31 -17.77 3.17
N ASN A 53 -4.82 -18.87 2.61
CA ASN A 53 -3.45 -19.34 2.60
C ASN A 53 -2.57 -18.33 1.84
N GLU A 54 -1.62 -17.70 2.53
CA GLU A 54 -0.47 -17.04 1.91
C GLU A 54 0.36 -18.11 1.21
N ASN A 55 0.28 -18.18 -0.11
CA ASN A 55 1.21 -18.96 -0.92
C ASN A 55 2.28 -18.01 -1.47
N PRO A 56 3.50 -17.97 -0.91
CA PRO A 56 4.63 -17.43 -1.64
C PRO A 56 4.98 -18.41 -2.77
N VAL A 57 4.98 -17.94 -4.02
CA VAL A 57 5.58 -18.70 -5.12
C VAL A 57 7.08 -18.58 -4.95
N ILE A 58 7.70 -19.66 -4.47
CA ILE A 58 9.15 -19.85 -4.46
C ILE A 58 9.57 -20.04 -5.92
N VAL A 59 10.32 -19.08 -6.46
CA VAL A 59 11.05 -19.27 -7.72
C VAL A 59 12.25 -20.17 -7.41
N ASP A 60 12.37 -21.23 -8.20
CA ASP A 60 13.35 -22.31 -8.10
C ASP A 60 14.79 -21.78 -8.23
N ASP A 61 15.68 -22.38 -7.44
CA ASP A 61 17.09 -22.03 -7.23
C ASP A 61 17.96 -22.61 -8.35
N ASP A 62 18.56 -21.74 -9.18
CA ASP A 62 19.79 -22.04 -9.90
C ASP A 62 20.61 -20.75 -10.04
N ILE A 63 21.23 -20.32 -8.93
CA ILE A 63 22.13 -19.16 -8.92
C ILE A 63 23.48 -19.59 -9.54
N GLN A 64 23.62 -19.37 -10.84
CA GLN A 64 24.93 -19.09 -11.43
C GLN A 64 25.14 -17.57 -11.36
N GLU A 65 26.06 -17.14 -10.49
CA GLU A 65 26.59 -15.78 -10.44
C GLU A 65 27.34 -15.50 -11.76
N ASP A 66 26.61 -14.96 -12.73
CA ASP A 66 27.13 -14.39 -13.96
C ASP A 66 26.84 -12.90 -13.86
N GLU A 67 27.82 -12.00 -14.01
CA GLU A 67 27.57 -10.54 -13.92
C GLU A 67 26.54 -10.03 -14.95
N SER A 68 26.20 -10.85 -15.94
CA SER A 68 25.05 -10.62 -16.82
C SER A 68 23.70 -10.68 -16.10
N SER A 69 23.61 -11.24 -14.89
CA SER A 69 22.36 -11.45 -14.15
C SER A 69 21.94 -10.19 -13.38
N GLU A 70 22.88 -9.40 -12.89
CA GLU A 70 22.61 -8.20 -12.07
C GLU A 70 21.88 -7.12 -12.88
N ASP A 71 22.41 -6.81 -14.07
CA ASP A 71 21.75 -5.90 -15.03
C ASP A 71 20.33 -6.38 -15.38
N THR A 72 20.12 -7.70 -15.47
CA THR A 72 18.79 -8.26 -15.75
C THR A 72 17.83 -8.18 -14.56
N ALA A 73 18.33 -8.22 -13.32
CA ALA A 73 17.52 -8.08 -12.12
C ALA A 73 17.02 -6.65 -11.95
N VAL A 74 17.89 -5.66 -12.13
CA VAL A 74 17.53 -4.24 -12.08
C VAL A 74 16.48 -3.92 -13.15
N GLU A 75 16.66 -4.42 -14.37
CA GLU A 75 15.70 -4.21 -15.45
C GLU A 75 14.35 -4.87 -15.16
N SER A 76 14.36 -6.08 -14.57
CA SER A 76 13.14 -6.78 -14.16
C SER A 76 12.34 -5.98 -13.12
N ILE A 77 13.02 -5.38 -12.13
CA ILE A 77 12.37 -4.52 -11.13
C ILE A 77 11.74 -3.28 -11.78
N LYS A 78 12.43 -2.66 -12.74
CA LYS A 78 11.91 -1.49 -13.46
C LYS A 78 10.66 -1.84 -14.28
N GLU A 79 10.67 -2.96 -15.00
CA GLU A 79 9.51 -3.40 -15.77
C GLU A 79 8.32 -3.76 -14.86
N LEU A 80 8.56 -4.39 -13.71
CA LEU A 80 7.50 -4.62 -12.71
C LEU A 80 6.93 -3.31 -12.16
N ALA A 81 7.79 -2.36 -11.78
CA ALA A 81 7.37 -1.04 -11.29
C ALA A 81 6.53 -0.28 -12.31
N LYS A 82 6.94 -0.30 -13.59
CA LYS A 82 6.21 0.26 -14.72
C LYS A 82 4.85 -0.41 -14.89
N ALA A 83 4.79 -1.74 -14.87
CA ALA A 83 3.55 -2.49 -14.98
C ALA A 83 2.57 -2.14 -13.85
N GLN A 84 3.06 -2.01 -12.62
CA GLN A 84 2.24 -1.60 -11.47
C GLN A 84 1.73 -0.17 -11.59
N ALA A 85 2.57 0.75 -12.04
CA ALA A 85 2.17 2.14 -12.26
C ALA A 85 1.11 2.28 -13.37
N ILE A 86 1.26 1.56 -14.48
CA ILE A 86 0.28 1.50 -15.57
C ILE A 86 -1.03 0.91 -15.07
N THR A 87 -0.97 -0.20 -14.32
CA THR A 87 -2.15 -0.86 -13.74
C THR A 87 -2.90 0.08 -12.81
N LYS A 88 -2.17 0.79 -11.94
CA LYS A 88 -2.72 1.76 -10.99
C LYS A 88 -3.51 2.87 -11.68
N LEU A 89 -2.95 3.45 -12.75
CA LEU A 89 -3.60 4.52 -13.50
C LEU A 89 -4.80 3.97 -14.28
N GLY A 90 -4.65 2.79 -14.88
CA GLY A 90 -5.68 2.17 -15.69
C GLY A 90 -5.95 2.92 -16.99
N PRO A 91 -6.76 2.33 -17.89
CA PRO A 91 -6.87 2.79 -19.27
C PRO A 91 -7.47 4.20 -19.39
N LYS A 92 -8.42 4.55 -18.51
CA LYS A 92 -9.10 5.86 -18.57
C LYS A 92 -8.19 7.03 -18.20
N ILE A 93 -7.34 6.85 -17.18
CA ILE A 93 -6.44 7.91 -16.75
C ILE A 93 -5.27 7.99 -17.73
N LEU A 94 -4.68 6.84 -18.08
CA LEU A 94 -3.57 6.77 -19.03
C LEU A 94 -3.87 7.45 -20.35
N THR A 95 -5.05 7.23 -20.95
CA THR A 95 -5.43 7.89 -22.22
C THR A 95 -5.21 9.42 -22.22
N GLN A 96 -5.27 10.05 -21.03
CA GLN A 96 -5.09 11.50 -20.87
C GLN A 96 -3.67 11.90 -20.47
N VAL A 97 -2.94 11.06 -19.74
CA VAL A 97 -1.66 11.42 -19.10
C VAL A 97 -0.46 10.58 -19.57
N GLU A 98 -0.66 9.66 -20.51
CA GLU A 98 0.33 8.66 -20.94
C GLU A 98 1.63 9.30 -21.43
N ASP A 99 1.54 10.34 -22.27
CA ASP A 99 2.73 11.03 -22.78
C ASP A 99 3.55 11.65 -21.65
N GLU A 100 2.91 12.35 -20.71
CA GLU A 100 3.61 12.98 -19.60
C GLU A 100 4.14 11.94 -18.60
N PHE A 101 3.38 10.88 -18.37
CA PHE A 101 3.79 9.78 -17.52
C PHE A 101 5.04 9.09 -18.08
N THR A 102 5.01 8.71 -19.36
CA THR A 102 6.08 7.94 -20.01
C THR A 102 7.34 8.79 -20.19
N ASN A 103 7.21 10.08 -20.48
CA ASN A 103 8.36 10.93 -20.77
C ASN A 103 8.98 11.61 -19.53
N TYR A 104 8.23 11.73 -18.43
CA TYR A 104 8.71 12.46 -17.24
C TYR A 104 8.63 11.65 -15.94
N ILE A 105 7.51 11.00 -15.64
CA ILE A 105 7.34 10.31 -14.34
C ILE A 105 8.05 8.96 -14.33
N LEU A 106 7.87 8.15 -15.37
CA LEU A 106 8.47 6.82 -15.46
C LEU A 106 10.02 6.89 -15.41
N PRO A 107 10.71 7.78 -16.17
CA PRO A 107 12.15 7.93 -16.04
C PRO A 107 12.61 8.33 -14.64
N ASN A 108 11.83 9.16 -13.94
CA ASN A 108 12.15 9.54 -12.56
C ASN A 108 12.00 8.37 -11.59
N ILE A 109 10.98 7.53 -11.77
CA ILE A 109 10.82 6.29 -11.00
C ILE A 109 12.01 5.36 -11.25
N GLU A 110 12.36 5.11 -12.51
CA GLU A 110 13.48 4.22 -12.88
C GLU A 110 14.82 4.73 -12.36
N GLN A 111 15.05 6.05 -12.41
CA GLN A 111 16.27 6.66 -11.86
C GLN A 111 16.34 6.49 -10.33
N VAL A 112 15.23 6.68 -9.63
CA VAL A 112 15.17 6.51 -8.17
C VAL A 112 15.37 5.04 -7.80
N LEU A 113 14.74 4.10 -8.51
CA LEU A 113 14.96 2.66 -8.30
C LEU A 113 16.42 2.29 -8.50
N THR A 114 17.03 2.71 -9.61
CA THR A 114 18.45 2.47 -9.88
C THR A 114 19.31 3.04 -8.75
N SER A 115 19.02 4.26 -8.29
CA SER A 115 19.77 4.90 -7.21
C SER A 115 19.66 4.15 -5.88
N ILE A 116 18.47 3.64 -5.54
CA ILE A 116 18.24 2.86 -4.32
C ILE A 116 18.99 1.53 -4.39
N ILE A 117 18.92 0.84 -5.54
CA ILE A 117 19.59 -0.45 -5.73
C ILE A 117 21.10 -0.29 -5.63
N THR A 118 21.68 0.69 -6.34
CA THR A 118 23.11 0.98 -6.24
C THR A 118 23.53 1.44 -4.82
N GLU A 119 22.66 2.12 -4.06
CA GLU A 119 22.94 2.48 -2.65
C GLU A 119 22.99 1.24 -1.73
N MET A 120 22.22 0.19 -2.04
CA MET A 120 22.14 -1.04 -1.24
C MET A 120 23.13 -2.12 -1.67
N GLY A 121 23.58 -2.11 -2.91
CA GLY A 121 24.39 -3.16 -3.54
C GLY A 121 23.66 -3.73 -4.74
N GLU A 122 24.33 -3.76 -5.90
CA GLU A 122 23.74 -4.30 -7.14
C GLU A 122 23.57 -5.82 -7.05
N GLU A 123 24.45 -6.49 -6.29
CA GLU A 123 24.36 -7.91 -5.95
C GLU A 123 23.06 -8.25 -5.19
N ASP A 124 22.50 -7.28 -4.46
CA ASP A 124 21.29 -7.46 -3.67
C ASP A 124 20.01 -7.28 -4.51
N ALA A 125 20.12 -6.81 -5.76
CA ALA A 125 18.99 -6.56 -6.65
C ALA A 125 18.13 -7.81 -6.88
N HIS A 126 18.74 -9.00 -6.92
CA HIS A 126 18.06 -10.29 -7.05
C HIS A 126 17.09 -10.59 -5.91
N TYR A 127 17.27 -9.95 -4.76
CA TYR A 127 16.45 -10.12 -3.57
C TYR A 127 15.43 -9.00 -3.39
N PHE A 128 15.27 -8.10 -4.36
CA PHE A 128 14.26 -7.06 -4.28
C PHE A 128 13.01 -7.43 -5.07
N GLY A 129 11.86 -7.13 -4.47
CA GLY A 129 10.54 -7.34 -5.04
C GLY A 129 9.73 -6.05 -5.14
N ILE A 130 8.74 -6.08 -6.03
CA ILE A 130 7.73 -5.03 -6.16
C ILE A 130 6.38 -5.61 -5.72
N THR A 131 5.63 -4.88 -4.89
CA THR A 131 4.28 -5.32 -4.51
C THR A 131 3.34 -5.28 -5.71
N GLU A 132 2.68 -6.41 -5.99
CA GLU A 132 1.78 -6.52 -7.14
C GLU A 132 0.34 -6.04 -6.87
N GLU A 133 0.00 -5.79 -5.60
CA GLU A 133 -1.35 -5.37 -5.20
C GLU A 133 -1.47 -3.84 -5.13
N THR A 134 -2.01 -3.26 -6.21
CA THR A 134 -2.42 -1.85 -6.20
C THR A 134 -3.65 -1.62 -5.32
N THR A 135 -3.70 -0.47 -4.64
CA THR A 135 -4.88 -0.12 -3.84
C THR A 135 -5.98 0.49 -4.70
N ALA A 136 -7.15 -0.12 -4.69
CA ALA A 136 -8.31 0.38 -5.43
C ALA A 136 -8.90 1.70 -4.90
N GLY A 137 -9.76 2.31 -5.70
CA GLY A 137 -10.60 3.42 -5.25
C GLY A 137 -9.82 4.72 -5.15
N TYR A 138 -9.41 5.08 -3.94
CA TYR A 138 -8.72 6.34 -3.63
C TYR A 138 -7.37 6.16 -2.95
N GLY A 139 -6.91 4.92 -2.72
CA GLY A 139 -5.63 4.67 -2.07
C GLY A 139 -4.46 5.24 -2.85
N GLU A 140 -3.45 5.77 -2.14
CA GLU A 140 -2.32 6.46 -2.78
C GLU A 140 -1.24 5.49 -3.29
N ARG A 141 -1.15 4.28 -2.71
CA ARG A 141 -0.11 3.31 -3.04
C ARG A 141 -0.18 2.86 -4.50
N ILE A 142 0.94 3.00 -5.20
CA ILE A 142 1.18 2.39 -6.51
C ILE A 142 1.78 1.00 -6.27
N PHE A 143 2.99 0.97 -5.69
CA PHE A 143 3.72 -0.24 -5.31
C PHE A 143 4.71 0.10 -4.20
N ASP A 144 5.20 -0.93 -3.52
CA ASP A 144 6.33 -0.84 -2.58
C ASP A 144 7.49 -1.67 -3.12
N LEU A 145 8.72 -1.17 -2.94
CA LEU A 145 9.96 -1.90 -3.14
C LEU A 145 10.34 -2.51 -1.79
N TYR A 146 10.55 -3.82 -1.74
CA TYR A 146 10.85 -4.55 -0.50
C TYR A 146 11.95 -5.59 -0.71
N ASP A 147 12.66 -5.94 0.37
CA ASP A 147 13.61 -7.06 0.37
C ASP A 147 12.87 -8.36 0.68
N VAL A 148 12.92 -9.33 -0.24
CA VAL A 148 12.22 -10.62 -0.12
C VAL A 148 12.76 -11.49 1.02
N ARG A 149 14.03 -11.31 1.41
CA ARG A 149 14.68 -12.08 2.48
C ARG A 149 14.16 -11.68 3.86
N THR A 150 13.92 -10.38 4.03
CA THR A 150 13.51 -9.79 5.32
C THR A 150 12.04 -9.43 5.38
N ASN A 151 11.38 -9.39 4.22
CA ASN A 151 10.01 -8.89 4.04
C ASN A 151 9.84 -7.45 4.57
N GLN A 152 10.88 -6.62 4.39
CA GLN A 152 10.88 -5.23 4.82
C GLN A 152 10.82 -4.28 3.63
N ASP A 153 9.91 -3.31 3.71
CA ASP A 153 9.83 -2.22 2.75
C ASP A 153 11.11 -1.38 2.79
N ILE A 154 11.67 -1.13 1.60
CA ILE A 154 12.82 -0.26 1.35
C ILE A 154 12.32 1.13 0.94
N ALA A 155 11.36 1.17 0.01
CA ALA A 155 10.77 2.39 -0.51
C ALA A 155 9.30 2.18 -0.88
N ARG A 156 8.49 3.23 -0.76
CA ARG A 156 7.05 3.19 -1.12
C ARG A 156 6.76 4.24 -2.17
N PHE A 157 6.14 3.83 -3.28
CA PHE A 157 5.85 4.70 -4.41
C PHE A 157 4.36 4.97 -4.50
N HIS A 158 3.98 6.24 -4.41
CA HIS A 158 2.61 6.68 -4.22
C HIS A 158 2.21 7.73 -5.26
N VAL A 159 0.91 7.85 -5.50
CA VAL A 159 0.30 8.91 -6.30
C VAL A 159 -0.88 9.53 -5.56
N ARG A 160 -0.84 10.87 -5.45
CA ARG A 160 -1.91 11.68 -4.90
C ARG A 160 -2.74 12.32 -5.99
N ARG A 161 -4.01 12.58 -5.67
CA ARG A 161 -4.88 13.44 -6.47
C ARG A 161 -5.03 14.76 -5.77
N GLU A 162 -4.62 15.81 -6.44
CA GLU A 162 -4.70 17.17 -5.93
C GLU A 162 -5.76 17.92 -6.71
N ASN A 163 -6.61 18.68 -6.02
CA ASN A 163 -7.48 19.67 -6.65
C ASN A 163 -6.90 21.05 -6.39
N ARG A 164 -6.15 21.58 -7.36
CA ARG A 164 -5.48 22.86 -7.27
C ARG A 164 -6.47 23.97 -7.64
N PRO A 165 -6.66 25.01 -6.78
CA PRO A 165 -7.60 26.08 -7.05
C PRO A 165 -7.35 26.72 -8.41
N GLN A 166 -8.42 26.90 -9.20
CA GLN A 166 -8.40 27.45 -10.56
C GLN A 166 -7.65 26.62 -11.62
N GLU A 167 -6.81 25.67 -11.22
CA GLU A 167 -6.05 24.81 -12.12
C GLU A 167 -6.75 23.49 -12.43
N GLY A 168 -7.49 22.90 -11.48
CA GLY A 168 -8.18 21.63 -11.66
C GLY A 168 -7.46 20.48 -10.97
N PHE A 169 -7.62 19.27 -11.49
CA PHE A 169 -7.09 18.05 -10.91
C PHE A 169 -5.69 17.71 -11.46
N TRP A 170 -4.81 17.32 -10.54
CA TRP A 170 -3.43 16.92 -10.81
C TRP A 170 -3.13 15.59 -10.12
N PHE A 171 -2.19 14.84 -10.69
CA PHE A 171 -1.57 13.70 -10.05
C PHE A 171 -0.17 14.08 -9.57
N ASN A 172 0.07 13.99 -8.26
CA ASN A 172 1.39 14.17 -7.67
C ASN A 172 1.99 12.79 -7.37
N PHE A 173 3.08 12.46 -8.06
CA PHE A 173 3.83 11.23 -7.84
C PHE A 173 4.94 11.51 -6.84
N HIS A 174 5.07 10.64 -5.85
CA HIS A 174 6.10 10.78 -4.82
C HIS A 174 6.50 9.41 -4.27
N TYR A 175 7.63 9.38 -3.59
CA TYR A 175 8.08 8.20 -2.89
C TYR A 175 8.50 8.52 -1.45
N HIS A 176 8.59 7.46 -0.67
CA HIS A 176 9.01 7.46 0.72
C HIS A 176 10.16 6.47 0.89
N LEU A 177 11.08 6.74 1.81
CA LEU A 177 12.23 5.86 2.05
C LEU A 177 12.21 5.31 3.48
N GLN A 178 12.65 4.07 3.63
CA GLN A 178 12.80 3.45 4.95
C GLN A 178 13.75 4.25 5.86
N LYS A 179 14.80 4.87 5.28
CA LYS A 179 15.82 5.64 6.03
C LYS A 179 15.29 6.85 6.82
N ASP A 180 14.11 7.35 6.47
CA ASP A 180 13.42 8.40 7.23
C ASP A 180 12.13 7.92 7.89
N ASN A 181 11.94 6.60 8.01
CA ASN A 181 10.72 5.96 8.49
C ASN A 181 9.48 6.33 7.66
N PHE A 182 9.66 6.47 6.34
CA PHE A 182 8.65 6.81 5.36
C PHE A 182 7.95 8.16 5.61
N GLN A 183 8.62 9.11 6.26
CA GLN A 183 8.01 10.38 6.67
C GLN A 183 8.08 11.45 5.58
N LYS A 184 9.17 11.48 4.80
CA LYS A 184 9.32 12.50 3.75
C LYS A 184 8.62 12.05 2.48
N HIS A 185 8.09 13.03 1.77
CA HIS A 185 7.50 12.86 0.44
C HIS A 185 8.50 13.40 -0.56
N TYR A 186 9.26 12.50 -1.17
CA TYR A 186 10.19 12.87 -2.22
C TYR A 186 9.44 12.97 -3.54
N ASN A 187 9.47 14.15 -4.16
CA ASN A 187 8.68 14.41 -5.36
C ASN A 187 9.28 13.69 -6.58
N LEU A 188 8.44 12.98 -7.34
CA LEU A 188 8.75 12.41 -8.65
C LEU A 188 8.22 13.26 -9.78
N GLY A 189 7.22 14.10 -9.52
CA GLY A 189 6.65 15.03 -10.48
C GLY A 189 5.14 15.11 -10.40
N ASP A 190 4.61 16.09 -11.13
CA ASP A 190 3.18 16.36 -11.21
C ASP A 190 2.70 16.25 -12.65
N ILE A 191 1.53 15.66 -12.86
CA ILE A 191 0.86 15.65 -14.15
C ILE A 191 -0.52 16.29 -14.03
N TYR A 192 -0.84 17.19 -14.96
CA TYR A 192 -2.18 17.75 -15.05
C TYR A 192 -3.15 16.70 -15.62
N TYR A 193 -4.29 16.51 -14.96
CA TYR A 193 -5.35 15.67 -15.50
C TYR A 193 -6.35 16.54 -16.28
N ASP A 194 -7.29 17.16 -15.58
CA ASP A 194 -8.42 17.88 -16.17
C ASP A 194 -9.05 18.86 -15.16
N LYS A 195 -9.98 19.72 -15.60
CA LYS A 195 -10.89 20.44 -14.68
C LYS A 195 -11.89 19.49 -14.03
N ASN A 196 -12.23 18.39 -14.72
CA ASN A 196 -13.14 17.37 -14.24
C ASN A 196 -12.45 16.40 -13.27
N THR A 197 -13.23 15.85 -12.34
CA THR A 197 -12.71 14.89 -11.36
C THR A 197 -12.26 13.59 -12.04
N PRO A 198 -11.02 13.13 -11.82
CA PRO A 198 -10.56 11.85 -12.36
C PRO A 198 -11.37 10.68 -11.82
N PRO A 199 -11.48 9.58 -12.58
CA PRO A 199 -12.09 8.36 -12.08
C PRO A 199 -11.30 7.82 -10.87
N LYS A 200 -11.92 6.86 -10.18
CA LYS A 200 -11.23 6.08 -9.15
C LYS A 200 -10.13 5.21 -9.78
N TRP A 201 -9.13 4.86 -8.98
CA TRP A 201 -8.12 3.88 -9.37
C TRP A 201 -8.77 2.54 -9.70
N MET A 202 -8.17 1.83 -10.65
CA MET A 202 -8.53 0.44 -10.94
C MET A 202 -8.27 -0.44 -9.71
N SER A 203 -9.01 -1.53 -9.63
CA SER A 203 -8.90 -2.55 -8.59
C SER A 203 -8.37 -3.84 -9.19
#